data_AF-A0A4U7FAX9-F1
#
_entry.id   AF-A0A4U7FAX9-F1
#
_cell.length_a   1.000
_cell.length_b   1.000
_cell.length_c   1.000
_cell.angle_alpha   90.00
_cell.angle_beta   90.00
_cell.angle_gamma   90.00
#
_symmetry.space_group_name_H-M   'P 1'
#
loop_
_entity.id
_entity.type
_entity.pdbx_description
1 polymer ?
#
loop_
_entity_poly.entity_id
_entity_poly.type
_entity_poly.pdbx_seq_one_letter_code
_entity_poly.pdbx_strand_id
1 'polypeptide(L)'
;MATRDGAYSLVPLLKQPRIDPTEQIEIDLYIVGSGDVRTAQLFVVHSHPDLVSDFGTIDSSLAPLTEQEYDPDEGILTGEAAEDSEYTTTNELVQNGCHFPLSPALFESPATNRDLTLPFGASYLEQKHNGDPPITYTVPTDNSVAPGEYALHMVLSYETGTGEIKQDAHKIPVHVRNTREQHNRGITIARYAAAILALLSLLVTAAAALINAGLV
;
A
#
# COMPACT_ATOMS: atom_id res chain seq x y z
N MET A 1 -23.92 -12.26 -20.21
CA MET A 1 -22.61 -11.68 -20.60
C MET A 1 -21.58 -12.79 -20.61
N ALA A 2 -20.60 -12.76 -21.51
CA ALA A 2 -19.50 -13.73 -21.50
C ALA A 2 -18.58 -13.42 -20.31
N THR A 3 -18.30 -14.44 -19.51
CA THR A 3 -17.40 -14.35 -18.35
C THR A 3 -15.97 -14.07 -18.81
N ARG A 4 -15.30 -13.10 -18.17
CA ARG A 4 -13.91 -12.73 -18.44
C ARG A 4 -12.99 -13.38 -17.41
N ASP A 5 -11.87 -13.93 -17.88
CA ASP A 5 -10.83 -14.42 -16.97
C ASP A 5 -10.22 -13.23 -16.19
N GLY A 6 -10.09 -13.40 -14.88
CA GLY A 6 -9.61 -12.39 -13.95
C GLY A 6 -8.09 -12.44 -13.79
N ALA A 7 -7.44 -11.28 -13.86
CA ALA A 7 -6.02 -11.11 -13.56
C ALA A 7 -5.85 -9.87 -12.66
N TYR A 8 -5.53 -10.09 -11.39
CA TYR A 8 -5.39 -9.07 -10.37
C TYR A 8 -4.06 -9.22 -9.64
N SER A 9 -3.45 -8.10 -9.27
CA SER A 9 -2.22 -8.04 -8.49
C SER A 9 -2.40 -7.06 -7.32
N LEU A 10 -1.90 -7.46 -6.16
CA LEU A 10 -1.83 -6.64 -4.96
C LEU A 10 -0.61 -5.73 -5.07
N VAL A 11 -0.78 -4.45 -4.75
CA VAL A 11 0.30 -3.46 -4.70
C VAL A 11 0.33 -2.86 -3.30
N PRO A 12 1.13 -3.44 -2.39
CA PRO A 12 1.27 -2.90 -1.04
C PRO A 12 2.29 -1.76 -1.01
N LEU A 13 1.92 -0.63 -0.40
CA LEU A 13 2.77 0.54 -0.21
C LEU A 13 2.94 0.81 1.28
N LEU A 14 4.12 0.48 1.80
CA LEU A 14 4.48 0.75 3.20
C LEU A 14 4.75 2.24 3.40
N LYS A 15 3.98 2.90 4.28
CA LYS A 15 4.15 4.34 4.53
C LYS A 15 5.49 4.67 5.18
N GLN A 16 5.93 3.81 6.10
CA GLN A 16 7.16 3.99 6.86
C GLN A 16 7.99 2.70 6.86
N PRO A 17 9.11 2.63 6.12
CA PRO A 17 9.97 1.43 6.11
C PRO A 17 10.75 1.24 7.41
N ARG A 18 10.77 2.25 8.28
CA ARG A 18 11.53 2.27 9.54
C ARG A 18 10.64 2.80 10.63
N ILE A 19 10.43 2.00 11.65
CA ILE A 19 9.55 2.31 12.77
C ILE A 19 10.29 2.16 14.10
N ASP A 20 9.83 2.86 15.11
CA ASP A 20 10.21 2.64 16.50
C ASP A 20 9.29 1.57 17.12
N PRO A 21 9.74 0.81 18.13
CA PRO A 21 8.84 0.00 18.95
C PRO A 21 7.67 0.84 19.45
N THR A 22 6.48 0.25 19.53
CA THR A 22 5.20 0.91 19.85
C THR A 22 4.60 1.81 18.77
N GLU A 23 5.33 2.13 17.69
CA GLU A 23 4.72 2.74 16.50
C GLU A 23 3.88 1.69 15.75
N GLN A 24 3.05 2.17 14.82
CA GLN A 24 2.20 1.32 13.99
C GLN A 24 2.84 1.14 12.62
N ILE A 25 2.76 -0.09 12.09
CA ILE A 25 3.07 -0.35 10.69
C ILE A 25 1.80 -0.06 9.90
N GLU A 26 1.88 0.86 8.96
CA GLU A 26 0.76 1.28 8.11
C GLU A 26 1.09 1.00 6.64
N ILE A 27 0.22 0.26 5.97
CA ILE A 27 0.41 -0.22 4.60
C ILE A 27 -0.85 0.10 3.80
N ASP A 28 -0.69 0.93 2.77
CA ASP A 28 -1.75 1.19 1.80
C ASP A 28 -1.78 0.03 0.81
N LEU A 29 -2.96 -0.52 0.55
CA LEU A 29 -3.15 -1.66 -0.33
C LEU A 29 -3.98 -1.23 -1.53
N TYR A 30 -3.40 -1.37 -2.71
CA TYR A 30 -4.09 -1.19 -3.98
C TYR A 30 -4.22 -2.56 -4.65
N ILE A 31 -5.29 -2.77 -5.41
CA ILE A 31 -5.44 -3.97 -6.23
C ILE A 31 -5.68 -3.54 -7.65
N VAL A 32 -4.75 -3.90 -8.53
CA VAL A 32 -4.78 -3.54 -9.94
C VAL A 32 -5.12 -4.75 -10.78
N GLY A 33 -5.96 -4.60 -11.79
CA GLY A 33 -6.35 -5.73 -12.62
C GLY A 33 -7.68 -5.58 -13.33
N SER A 34 -8.08 -6.67 -14.00
CA SER A 34 -9.35 -6.72 -14.71
C SER A 34 -9.89 -8.13 -14.83
N GLY A 35 -11.20 -8.23 -15.12
CA GLY A 35 -11.93 -9.48 -15.32
C GLY A 35 -12.86 -9.79 -14.15
N ASP A 36 -13.63 -10.87 -14.26
CA ASP A 36 -14.67 -11.16 -13.26
C ASP A 36 -14.06 -11.87 -12.04
N VAL A 37 -14.47 -11.47 -10.84
CA VAL A 37 -14.08 -12.10 -9.57
C VAL A 37 -15.34 -12.62 -8.88
N ARG A 38 -15.34 -13.89 -8.48
CA ARG A 38 -16.46 -14.52 -7.76
C ARG A 38 -16.32 -14.36 -6.26
N THR A 39 -15.11 -14.58 -5.77
CA THR A 39 -14.74 -14.46 -4.36
C THR A 39 -13.30 -13.98 -4.28
N ALA A 40 -12.97 -13.20 -3.25
CA ALA A 40 -11.61 -12.77 -2.99
C ALA A 40 -11.36 -12.65 -1.48
N GLN A 41 -10.10 -12.81 -1.10
CA GLN A 41 -9.66 -12.69 0.27
C GLN A 41 -8.20 -12.24 0.33
N LEU A 42 -7.89 -11.44 1.33
CA LEU A 42 -6.54 -11.01 1.66
C LEU A 42 -6.10 -11.71 2.94
N PHE A 43 -4.93 -12.34 2.90
CA PHE A 43 -4.26 -12.86 4.08
C PHE A 43 -3.06 -11.99 4.39
N VAL A 44 -2.92 -11.62 5.66
CA VAL A 44 -1.69 -11.02 6.18
C VAL A 44 -1.09 -12.01 7.17
N VAL A 45 0.13 -12.46 6.88
CA VAL A 45 0.87 -13.43 7.69
C VAL A 45 2.04 -12.72 8.36
N HIS A 46 2.11 -12.86 9.68
CA HIS A 46 3.18 -12.36 10.52
C HIS A 46 4.17 -13.49 10.78
N SER A 47 5.32 -13.46 10.11
CA SER A 47 6.36 -14.48 10.35
C SER A 47 7.04 -14.35 11.71
N HIS A 48 6.82 -13.23 12.40
CA HIS A 48 7.43 -12.87 13.68
C HIS A 48 6.31 -12.43 14.64
N PRO A 49 5.76 -13.35 15.44
CA PRO A 49 4.64 -13.02 16.34
C PRO A 49 5.05 -12.05 17.45
N ASP A 50 6.35 -11.90 17.71
CA ASP A 50 6.95 -10.91 18.62
C ASP A 50 6.98 -9.49 18.05
N LEU A 51 6.71 -9.31 16.76
CA LEU A 51 6.68 -7.99 16.13
C LEU A 51 5.43 -7.19 16.50
N VAL A 52 4.28 -7.85 16.66
CA VAL A 52 2.96 -7.23 16.73
C VAL A 52 2.36 -7.43 18.13
N SER A 53 1.81 -6.37 18.72
CA SER A 53 1.18 -6.44 20.06
C SER A 53 -0.30 -6.82 20.02
N ASP A 54 -0.94 -6.61 18.87
CA ASP A 54 -2.34 -6.93 18.63
C ASP A 54 -2.51 -7.34 17.17
N PHE A 55 -3.70 -7.79 16.84
CA PHE A 55 -4.09 -8.06 15.48
C PHE A 55 -4.17 -6.75 14.70
N GLY A 56 -3.73 -6.78 13.44
CA GLY A 56 -3.87 -5.62 12.59
C GLY A 56 -5.33 -5.32 12.27
N THR A 57 -5.64 -4.05 12.07
CA THR A 57 -6.92 -3.57 11.57
C THR A 57 -6.83 -3.31 10.07
N ILE A 58 -7.95 -3.49 9.37
CA ILE A 58 -8.13 -2.95 8.02
C ILE A 58 -9.14 -1.84 8.10
N ASP A 59 -8.78 -0.70 7.52
CA ASP A 59 -9.70 0.37 7.17
C ASP A 59 -9.88 0.37 5.65
N SER A 60 -11.09 0.69 5.19
CA SER A 60 -11.44 0.70 3.78
C SER A 60 -12.17 2.00 3.47
N SER A 61 -11.58 2.83 2.62
CA SER A 61 -12.20 4.07 2.16
C SER A 61 -13.23 3.84 1.05
N LEU A 62 -13.43 2.58 0.64
CA LEU A 62 -14.38 2.13 -0.37
C LEU A 62 -15.82 2.14 0.18
N ALA A 63 -16.31 3.30 0.58
CA ALA A 63 -17.75 3.51 0.65
C ALA A 63 -18.28 3.63 -0.79
N PRO A 64 -19.38 2.96 -1.18
CA PRO A 64 -20.10 3.28 -2.41
C PRO A 64 -20.43 4.77 -2.35
N LEU A 65 -19.85 5.53 -3.26
CA LEU A 65 -20.14 6.95 -3.36
C LEU A 65 -21.44 7.14 -4.15
N THR A 66 -22.41 7.89 -3.62
CA THR A 66 -23.72 8.15 -4.26
C THR A 66 -23.58 9.06 -5.48
N GLU A 67 -22.66 10.02 -5.40
CA GLU A 67 -22.24 10.90 -6.49
C GLU A 67 -20.73 10.80 -6.62
N GLN A 68 -20.25 10.40 -7.81
CA GLN A 68 -18.83 10.21 -8.10
C GLN A 68 -18.36 11.26 -9.09
N GLU A 69 -17.27 11.94 -8.75
CA GLU A 69 -16.49 12.78 -9.64
C GLU A 69 -15.07 12.20 -9.71
N TYR A 70 -14.54 12.07 -10.93
CA TYR A 70 -13.18 11.58 -11.14
C TYR A 70 -12.30 12.74 -11.58
N ASP A 71 -11.25 13.02 -10.80
CA ASP A 71 -10.19 13.94 -11.17
C ASP A 71 -9.09 13.16 -11.92
N PRO A 72 -8.94 13.35 -13.25
CA PRO A 72 -7.94 12.63 -14.03
C PRO A 72 -6.50 13.11 -13.77
N ASP A 73 -6.32 14.33 -13.26
CA ASP A 73 -4.99 14.89 -13.00
C ASP A 73 -4.42 14.33 -11.69
N GLU A 74 -5.27 14.12 -10.70
CA GLU A 74 -4.88 13.57 -9.40
C GLU A 74 -5.11 12.04 -9.28
N GLY A 75 -5.92 11.46 -10.18
CA GLY A 75 -6.31 10.06 -10.12
C GLY A 75 -7.17 9.74 -8.89
N ILE A 76 -7.96 10.72 -8.42
CA ILE A 76 -8.79 10.63 -7.23
C ILE A 76 -10.25 10.51 -7.65
N LEU A 77 -10.95 9.58 -7.02
CA LEU A 77 -12.41 9.52 -7.04
C LEU A 77 -12.92 10.28 -5.81
N THR A 78 -13.73 11.30 -6.01
CA THR A 78 -14.40 12.04 -4.93
C THR A 78 -15.90 11.78 -4.96
N GLY A 79 -16.53 11.88 -3.80
CA GLY A 79 -17.96 11.66 -3.69
C GLY A 79 -18.46 11.58 -2.27
N GLU A 80 -19.78 11.59 -2.14
CA GLU A 80 -20.46 11.45 -0.86
C GLU A 80 -20.65 9.97 -0.53
N ALA A 81 -20.15 9.56 0.63
CA ALA A 81 -20.28 8.18 1.10
C ALA A 81 -21.77 7.83 1.28
N ALA A 82 -22.21 6.69 0.75
CA ALA A 82 -23.55 6.19 1.04
C ALA A 82 -23.67 5.92 2.55
N GLU A 83 -24.64 6.60 3.20
CA GLU A 83 -24.85 6.60 4.66
C GLU A 83 -25.00 5.20 5.30
N ASP A 84 -25.33 4.17 4.50
CA ASP A 84 -25.63 2.80 4.95
C ASP A 84 -24.58 1.74 4.57
N SER A 85 -23.41 2.15 4.09
CA SER A 85 -22.38 1.23 3.60
C SER A 85 -21.32 0.87 4.62
N GLU A 86 -21.73 0.33 5.77
CA GLU A 86 -20.79 -0.31 6.68
C GLU A 86 -20.29 -1.62 6.04
N TYR A 87 -19.25 -1.55 5.20
CA TYR A 87 -18.44 -2.72 4.87
C TYR A 87 -17.56 -3.03 6.08
N THR A 88 -18.19 -3.42 7.18
CA THR A 88 -17.49 -3.95 8.35
C THR A 88 -16.95 -5.31 7.96
N THR A 89 -15.69 -5.32 7.52
CA THR A 89 -14.98 -6.58 7.28
C THR A 89 -14.78 -7.21 8.66
N THR A 90 -15.53 -8.27 8.97
CA THR A 90 -15.34 -9.01 10.21
C THR A 90 -13.99 -9.72 10.11
N ASN A 91 -13.00 -9.21 10.83
CA ASN A 91 -11.66 -9.77 10.83
C ASN A 91 -11.69 -11.13 11.53
N GLU A 92 -11.36 -12.19 10.79
CA GLU A 92 -11.10 -13.49 11.40
C GLU A 92 -9.61 -13.58 11.76
N LEU A 93 -9.36 -13.74 13.05
CA LEU A 93 -8.02 -13.86 13.59
C LEU A 93 -7.50 -15.27 13.33
N VAL A 94 -6.38 -15.35 12.64
CA VAL A 94 -5.69 -16.62 12.38
C VAL A 94 -4.42 -16.63 13.21
N GLN A 95 -3.98 -17.81 13.66
CA GLN A 95 -2.73 -17.92 14.40
C GLN A 95 -1.58 -17.34 13.55
N ASN A 96 -0.98 -16.25 14.02
CA ASN A 96 0.09 -15.48 13.35
C ASN A 96 -0.35 -14.71 12.09
N GLY A 97 -1.58 -14.21 12.06
CA GLY A 97 -2.01 -13.37 10.96
C GLY A 97 -3.47 -12.92 11.04
N CYS A 98 -3.93 -12.37 9.94
CA CYS A 98 -5.30 -11.90 9.78
C CYS A 98 -5.84 -12.35 8.42
N HIS A 99 -7.11 -12.72 8.39
CA HIS A 99 -7.85 -13.05 7.18
C HIS A 99 -8.95 -12.01 6.96
N PHE A 100 -9.00 -11.48 5.75
CA PHE A 100 -9.91 -10.42 5.35
C PHE A 100 -10.68 -10.83 4.09
N PRO A 101 -11.95 -11.25 4.20
CA PRO A 101 -12.78 -11.48 3.02
C PRO A 101 -12.98 -10.15 2.29
N LEU A 102 -12.76 -10.14 0.98
CA LEU A 102 -12.98 -8.97 0.12
C LEU A 102 -14.27 -9.17 -0.65
N SER A 103 -15.14 -8.16 -0.64
CA SER A 103 -16.36 -8.17 -1.44
C SER A 103 -16.01 -8.18 -2.94
N PRO A 104 -16.61 -9.08 -3.74
CA PRO A 104 -16.44 -9.07 -5.20
C PRO A 104 -16.79 -7.71 -5.84
N ALA A 105 -17.69 -6.95 -5.23
CA ALA A 105 -18.09 -5.62 -5.69
C ALA A 105 -16.91 -4.63 -5.75
N LEU A 106 -15.84 -4.84 -4.97
CA LEU A 106 -14.64 -4.00 -5.01
C LEU A 106 -13.83 -4.18 -6.31
N PHE A 107 -14.01 -5.30 -7.00
CA PHE A 107 -13.35 -5.62 -8.27
C PHE A 107 -14.16 -5.19 -9.49
N GLU A 108 -15.41 -4.77 -9.29
CA GLU A 108 -16.24 -4.24 -10.37
C GLU A 108 -15.75 -2.84 -10.77
N SER A 109 -15.84 -2.51 -12.07
CA SER A 109 -15.43 -1.18 -12.53
C SER A 109 -16.52 -0.14 -12.25
N PRO A 110 -16.18 1.06 -11.74
CA PRO A 110 -17.12 2.18 -11.62
C PRO A 110 -17.79 2.55 -12.94
N ALA A 111 -17.10 2.31 -14.06
CA ALA A 111 -17.53 2.65 -15.41
C ALA A 111 -18.79 1.90 -15.87
N THR A 112 -19.24 0.88 -15.14
CA THR A 112 -20.45 0.11 -15.51
C THR A 112 -21.73 0.96 -15.37
N ASN A 113 -21.69 2.06 -14.61
CA ASN A 113 -22.89 2.84 -14.28
C ASN A 113 -22.94 4.27 -14.85
N ARG A 114 -21.82 4.86 -15.31
CA ARG A 114 -21.77 6.24 -15.84
C ARG A 114 -20.71 6.35 -16.94
N ASP A 115 -20.88 7.29 -17.87
CA ASP A 115 -20.05 7.60 -19.06
C ASP A 115 -18.55 7.93 -18.78
N LEU A 116 -17.99 7.46 -17.67
CA LEU A 116 -16.58 7.56 -17.31
C LEU A 116 -15.76 6.59 -18.17
N THR A 117 -15.17 7.13 -19.23
CA THR A 117 -14.16 6.41 -20.02
C THR A 117 -12.80 6.54 -19.34
N LEU A 118 -12.52 5.65 -18.40
CA LEU A 118 -11.18 5.55 -17.84
C LEU A 118 -10.24 4.95 -18.92
N PRO A 119 -9.08 5.57 -19.20
CA PRO A 119 -8.20 5.17 -20.31
C PRO A 119 -7.63 3.74 -20.16
N PHE A 120 -7.76 3.17 -18.97
CA PHE A 120 -7.46 1.78 -18.63
C PHE A 120 -8.64 1.33 -17.77
N GLY A 121 -9.10 0.07 -17.90
CA GLY A 121 -10.27 -0.45 -17.20
C GLY A 121 -10.05 -0.54 -15.69
N ALA A 122 -9.97 0.61 -15.03
CA ALA A 122 -9.58 0.73 -13.64
C ALA A 122 -10.69 0.20 -12.74
N SER A 123 -10.27 -0.54 -11.71
CA SER A 123 -11.12 -0.98 -10.61
C SER A 123 -11.15 0.09 -9.51
N TYR A 124 -12.17 0.02 -8.63
CA TYR A 124 -12.24 0.90 -7.46
C TYR A 124 -11.00 0.81 -6.55
N LEU A 125 -10.29 -0.32 -6.61
CA LEU A 125 -9.11 -0.62 -5.81
C LEU A 125 -7.81 -0.03 -6.38
N GLU A 126 -7.86 0.64 -7.53
CA GLU A 126 -6.71 1.31 -8.14
C GLU A 126 -6.61 2.79 -7.76
N GLN A 127 -7.69 3.35 -7.20
CA GLN A 127 -7.83 4.79 -6.99
C GLN A 127 -7.94 5.15 -5.53
N LYS A 128 -7.52 6.37 -5.22
CA LYS A 128 -7.78 6.98 -3.93
C LYS A 128 -9.22 7.49 -3.88
N HIS A 129 -9.86 7.32 -2.73
CA HIS A 129 -11.21 7.83 -2.46
C HIS A 129 -11.10 8.96 -1.47
N ASN A 130 -11.48 10.18 -1.88
CA ASN A 130 -11.31 11.39 -1.07
C ASN A 130 -9.86 11.62 -0.56
N GLY A 131 -8.87 11.18 -1.34
CA GLY A 131 -7.44 11.29 -1.02
C GLY A 131 -6.86 10.13 -0.19
N ASP A 132 -7.72 9.25 0.31
CA ASP A 132 -7.33 8.07 1.08
C ASP A 132 -7.12 6.85 0.19
N PRO A 133 -6.17 5.95 0.53
CA PRO A 133 -5.99 4.69 -0.18
C PRO A 133 -7.26 3.82 -0.07
N PRO A 134 -7.54 2.94 -1.04
CA PRO A 134 -8.76 2.14 -1.05
C PRO A 134 -8.83 1.20 0.16
N ILE A 135 -7.69 0.64 0.58
CA ILE A 135 -7.58 -0.19 1.77
C ILE A 135 -6.31 0.23 2.52
N THR A 136 -6.39 0.40 3.83
CA THR A 136 -5.26 0.61 4.73
C THR A 136 -5.18 -0.54 5.73
N TYR A 137 -4.05 -1.23 5.78
CA TYR A 137 -3.75 -2.19 6.83
C TYR A 137 -2.84 -1.55 7.88
N THR A 138 -3.28 -1.58 9.13
CA THR A 138 -2.57 -0.99 10.26
C THR A 138 -2.32 -2.05 11.32
N VAL A 139 -1.09 -2.22 11.78
CA VAL A 139 -0.78 -3.16 12.85
C VAL A 139 0.14 -2.52 13.90
N PRO A 140 -0.23 -2.54 15.20
CA PRO A 140 0.60 -1.99 16.26
C PRO A 140 1.79 -2.91 16.52
N THR A 141 2.97 -2.33 16.68
CA THR A 141 4.15 -3.10 17.10
C THR A 141 4.21 -3.32 18.60
N ASP A 142 4.83 -4.41 19.02
CA ASP A 142 5.04 -4.69 20.44
C ASP A 142 6.10 -3.76 21.05
N ASN A 143 5.99 -3.45 22.34
CA ASN A 143 6.98 -2.62 23.02
C ASN A 143 8.29 -3.37 23.33
N SER A 144 8.25 -4.70 23.30
CA SER A 144 9.34 -5.61 23.59
C SER A 144 9.99 -6.19 22.33
N VAL A 145 9.52 -5.78 21.14
CA VAL A 145 10.08 -6.22 19.86
C VAL A 145 11.58 -5.89 19.81
N ALA A 146 12.37 -6.87 19.38
CA ALA A 146 13.79 -6.68 19.21
C ALA A 146 14.05 -5.73 18.02
N PRO A 147 15.08 -4.86 18.08
CA PRO A 147 15.47 -4.09 16.89
C PRO A 147 16.00 -5.01 15.80
N GLY A 148 15.64 -4.76 14.54
CA GLY A 148 16.07 -5.59 13.42
C GLY A 148 15.19 -5.48 12.18
N GLU A 149 15.49 -6.34 11.21
CA GLU A 149 14.75 -6.44 9.96
C GLU A 149 13.68 -7.52 10.08
N TYR A 150 12.44 -7.11 9.83
CA TYR A 150 11.26 -7.94 9.84
C TYR A 150 10.62 -7.96 8.45
N ALA A 151 9.68 -8.89 8.27
CA ALA A 151 8.87 -8.94 7.06
C ALA A 151 7.44 -9.35 7.37
N LEU A 152 6.51 -8.65 6.73
CA LEU A 152 5.11 -9.03 6.64
C LEU A 152 4.86 -9.68 5.29
N HIS A 153 4.05 -10.74 5.27
CA HIS A 153 3.67 -11.42 4.05
C HIS A 153 2.20 -11.16 3.78
N MET A 154 1.88 -10.70 2.57
CA MET A 154 0.51 -10.46 2.15
C MET A 154 0.17 -11.34 0.96
N VAL A 155 -0.98 -12.00 0.99
CA VAL A 155 -1.42 -12.89 -0.08
C VAL A 155 -2.86 -12.56 -0.45
N LEU A 156 -3.04 -12.03 -1.66
CA LEU A 156 -4.35 -11.92 -2.28
C LEU A 156 -4.68 -13.27 -2.94
N SER A 157 -5.79 -13.89 -2.55
CA SER A 157 -6.34 -15.07 -3.21
C SER A 157 -7.72 -14.74 -3.77
N TYR A 158 -7.97 -15.10 -5.02
CA TYR A 158 -9.25 -14.80 -5.66
C TYR A 158 -9.66 -15.91 -6.64
N GLU A 159 -10.97 -16.12 -6.74
CA GLU A 159 -11.57 -17.01 -7.73
C GLU A 159 -12.05 -16.19 -8.92
N THR A 160 -11.52 -16.48 -10.10
CA THR A 160 -11.91 -15.83 -11.35
C THR A 160 -13.35 -16.21 -11.74
N GLY A 161 -13.96 -15.47 -12.67
CA GLY A 161 -15.27 -15.82 -13.22
C GLY A 161 -15.35 -17.24 -13.79
N THR A 162 -14.23 -17.78 -14.29
CA THR A 162 -14.14 -19.14 -14.84
C THR A 162 -14.10 -20.24 -13.77
N GLY A 163 -13.92 -19.87 -12.50
CA GLY A 163 -13.76 -20.79 -11.36
C GLY A 163 -12.30 -21.14 -11.04
N GLU A 164 -11.33 -20.62 -11.78
CA GLU A 164 -9.90 -20.80 -11.45
C GLU A 164 -9.53 -19.94 -10.23
N ILE A 165 -8.80 -20.54 -9.28
CA ILE A 165 -8.23 -19.84 -8.12
C ILE A 165 -6.83 -19.33 -8.47
N LYS A 166 -6.61 -18.02 -8.31
CA LYS A 166 -5.32 -17.37 -8.52
C LYS A 166 -4.85 -16.71 -7.22
N GLN A 167 -3.54 -16.51 -7.11
CA GLN A 167 -2.91 -15.91 -5.94
C GLN A 167 -1.81 -14.94 -6.35
N ASP A 168 -1.70 -13.83 -5.63
CA ASP A 168 -0.59 -12.89 -5.71
C ASP A 168 -0.04 -12.64 -4.31
N ALA A 169 1.28 -12.76 -4.15
CA ALA A 169 1.94 -12.79 -2.84
C ALA A 169 3.12 -11.80 -2.80
N HIS A 170 3.14 -10.98 -1.74
CA HIS A 170 4.14 -9.94 -1.54
C HIS A 170 4.81 -10.06 -0.18
N LYS A 171 6.10 -9.71 -0.15
CA LYS A 171 6.90 -9.62 1.08
C LYS A 171 7.25 -8.15 1.32
N ILE A 172 6.85 -7.63 2.47
CA ILE A 172 6.98 -6.22 2.82
C ILE A 172 8.03 -6.10 3.93
N PRO A 173 9.23 -5.58 3.63
CA PRO A 173 10.29 -5.42 4.63
C PRO A 173 10.00 -4.26 5.58
N VAL A 174 10.21 -4.46 6.88
CA VAL A 174 10.04 -3.44 7.92
C VAL A 174 11.24 -3.48 8.85
N HIS A 175 11.87 -2.32 9.09
CA HIS A 175 13.00 -2.22 10.02
C HIS A 175 12.55 -1.58 11.34
N VAL A 176 12.75 -2.30 12.45
CA VAL A 176 12.54 -1.79 13.81
C VAL A 176 13.83 -1.16 14.31
N ARG A 177 13.78 0.13 14.63
CA ARG A 177 14.92 0.92 15.09
C ARG A 177 15.33 0.54 16.51
N ASN A 178 16.63 0.49 16.75
CA ASN A 178 17.16 0.39 18.11
C ASN A 178 17.18 1.74 18.83
N THR A 179 17.35 1.74 20.15
CA THR A 179 17.42 2.96 20.97
C THR A 179 18.49 3.94 20.49
N ARG A 180 19.60 3.44 19.93
CA ARG A 180 20.67 4.30 19.40
C ARG A 180 20.26 4.99 18.11
N GLU A 181 19.53 4.32 17.23
CA GLU A 181 18.98 4.86 15.97
C GLU A 181 17.88 5.89 16.23
N GLN A 182 17.01 5.63 17.20
CA GLN A 182 15.99 6.57 17.68
C GLN A 182 16.57 7.93 18.07
N HIS A 183 17.62 7.92 18.88
CA HIS A 183 18.18 9.14 19.45
C HIS A 183 19.23 9.81 18.55
N ASN A 184 19.73 9.14 17.51
CA ASN A 184 20.74 9.71 16.60
C ASN A 184 20.12 10.45 15.41
N ARG A 185 19.42 11.56 15.68
CA ARG A 185 19.16 12.58 14.64
C ARG A 185 20.45 13.02 13.93
N GLY A 186 21.58 13.02 14.65
CA GLY A 186 22.90 13.39 14.13
C GLY A 186 23.40 12.52 12.99
N ILE A 187 23.11 11.21 12.97
CA ILE A 187 23.56 10.32 11.89
C ILE A 187 22.77 10.57 10.61
N THR A 188 21.46 10.82 10.73
CA THR A 188 20.61 11.20 9.59
C THR A 188 21.07 12.53 9.00
N ILE A 189 21.36 13.53 9.85
CA ILE A 189 21.91 14.82 9.41
C ILE A 189 23.29 14.63 8.76
N ALA A 190 24.17 13.79 9.32
CA ALA A 190 25.50 13.53 8.76
C ALA A 190 25.42 12.87 7.37
N ARG A 191 24.45 11.97 7.14
CA ARG A 191 24.22 11.37 5.80
C ARG A 191 23.83 12.42 4.77
N TYR A 192 22.88 13.30 5.10
CA TYR A 192 22.50 14.39 4.20
C TYR A 192 23.65 15.36 3.96
N ALA A 193 24.41 15.72 4.99
CA ALA A 193 25.58 16.57 4.86
C ALA A 193 26.65 15.96 3.94
N ALA A 194 26.92 14.65 4.07
CA ALA A 194 27.86 13.94 3.20
C ALA A 194 27.39 13.90 1.74
N ALA A 195 26.10 13.66 1.49
CA ALA A 195 25.54 13.68 0.13
C ALA A 195 25.63 15.08 -0.51
N ILE A 196 25.34 16.13 0.25
CA ILE A 196 25.47 17.53 -0.20
C ILE A 196 26.94 17.86 -0.50
N LEU A 197 27.87 17.46 0.38
CA LEU A 197 29.31 17.65 0.15
C LEU A 197 29.81 16.94 -1.11
N ALA A 198 29.30 15.73 -1.40
CA ALA A 198 29.64 15.00 -2.62
C ALA A 198 29.08 15.67 -3.89
N LEU A 199 27.87 16.23 -3.83
CA LEU A 199 27.31 16.99 -4.95
C LEU A 199 28.09 18.28 -5.21
N LEU A 200 28.45 19.00 -4.15
CA LEU A 200 29.27 20.21 -4.26
C LEU A 200 30.66 19.90 -4.83
N SER A 201 31.29 18.80 -4.41
CA SER A 201 32.59 18.41 -4.96
C SER A 201 32.51 18.04 -6.44
N LEU A 202 31.42 17.40 -6.88
CA LEU A 202 31.16 17.12 -8.29
C LEU A 202 31.03 18.41 -9.10
N LEU A 203 30.27 19.40 -8.61
CA LEU A 203 30.09 20.69 -9.28
C LEU A 203 31.40 21.46 -9.39
N VAL A 204 32.21 21.49 -8.33
CA VAL A 204 33.54 22.13 -8.35
C VAL A 204 34.45 21.45 -9.38
N THR A 205 34.41 20.11 -9.46
CA THR A 205 35.21 19.35 -10.42
C THR A 205 34.76 19.62 -11.86
N ALA A 206 33.45 19.69 -12.11
CA ALA A 206 32.89 20.00 -13.42
C ALA A 206 33.22 21.44 -13.86
N ALA A 207 33.11 22.42 -12.96
CA ALA A 207 33.47 23.80 -13.23
C ALA A 207 34.97 23.94 -13.55
N ALA A 208 35.83 23.28 -12.79
CA ALA A 208 37.27 23.26 -13.05
C ALA A 208 37.61 22.64 -14.42
N ALA A 209 36.90 21.57 -14.81
CA ALA A 209 37.08 20.95 -16.11
C ALA A 209 36.69 21.88 -17.27
N LEU A 210 35.58 22.64 -17.14
CA LEU A 210 35.15 23.61 -18.15
C LEU A 210 36.15 24.76 -18.32
N ILE A 211 36.69 25.28 -17.21
CA ILE A 211 37.72 26.33 -17.25
C ILE A 211 38.98 25.83 -17.96
N ASN A 212 39.44 24.61 -17.62
CA ASN A 212 40.64 24.03 -18.24
C ASN A 212 40.45 23.71 -19.73
N ALA A 213 39.22 23.48 -20.18
CA ALA A 213 38.90 23.27 -21.59
C ALA A 213 38.82 24.58 -22.41
N GLY A 214 38.96 25.75 -21.78
CA GLY A 214 38.86 27.06 -22.44
C GLY A 214 37.44 27.39 -22.92
N LEU A 215 36.42 26.80 -22.29
CA LEU A 215 35.00 26.97 -22.63
C LEU A 215 34.32 28.10 -21.84
N VAL A 216 35.07 28.86 -21.03
CA VAL A 216 34.61 30.00 -20.23
C VAL A 216 35.57 31.16 -20.37
#